data_AF-A0A7V4MQS7-F1
#
_entry.id   AF-A0A7V4MQS7-F1
#
_cell.length_a   1.000
_cell.length_b   1.000
_cell.length_c   1.000
_cell.angle_alpha   90.00
_cell.angle_beta   90.00
_cell.angle_gamma   90.00
#
_symmetry.space_group_name_H-M   'P 1'
#
loop_
_entity.id
_entity.type
_entity.pdbx_description
1 polymer ?
#
loop_
_entity_poly.entity_id
_entity_poly.type
_entity_poly.pdbx_seq_one_letter_code
_entity_poly.pdbx_strand_id
1 'polypeptide(L)'
;MWRYIVILFLSIFLTMLSSKTDGVIPASKAELSANNLLKDIEAYSNENPGKPGAIPEWKGVSIGNSELVHSYPDIKPIYYLVPVTKNGNLISVIGIDANTGSWQWYSKIEARKSLFKTGSDDAAAVSLN
;
A
#
# COMPACT_ATOMS: atom_id res chain seq x y z
N MET A 1 -18.40 -59.29 27.97
CA MET A 1 -17.23 -58.42 28.23
C MET A 1 -16.85 -57.70 26.93
N TRP A 2 -16.18 -56.55 27.06
CA TRP A 2 -16.21 -55.34 26.23
C TRP A 2 -15.91 -55.38 24.71
N ARG A 3 -16.47 -54.35 24.04
CA ARG A 3 -16.35 -53.88 22.65
C ARG A 3 -15.01 -53.17 22.43
N TYR A 4 -14.50 -53.13 21.19
CA TYR A 4 -13.68 -52.01 20.69
C TYR A 4 -14.05 -51.66 19.25
N ILE A 5 -14.62 -50.47 19.07
CA ILE A 5 -14.75 -49.77 17.79
C ILE A 5 -13.54 -48.83 17.73
N VAL A 6 -12.65 -49.04 16.76
CA VAL A 6 -11.50 -48.16 16.51
C VAL A 6 -11.99 -47.01 15.66
N ILE A 7 -12.15 -45.83 16.26
CA ILE A 7 -12.45 -44.58 15.54
C ILE A 7 -11.11 -43.96 15.13
N LEU A 8 -10.87 -43.88 13.82
CA LEU A 8 -9.69 -43.27 13.23
C LEU A 8 -9.92 -41.74 13.17
N PHE A 9 -9.43 -40.99 14.16
CA PHE A 9 -9.41 -39.53 14.09
C PHE A 9 -8.26 -39.10 13.17
N LEU A 10 -8.58 -38.85 11.89
CA LEU A 10 -7.68 -38.19 10.95
C LEU A 10 -7.63 -36.69 11.30
N SER A 11 -6.81 -36.32 12.28
CA SER A 11 -6.50 -34.93 12.59
C SER A 11 -5.60 -34.36 11.49
N ILE A 12 -6.21 -33.73 10.49
CA ILE A 12 -5.50 -32.85 9.57
C ILE A 12 -5.08 -31.62 10.39
N PHE A 13 -3.86 -31.65 10.92
CA PHE A 13 -3.18 -30.43 11.36
C PHE A 13 -2.91 -29.60 10.11
N LEU A 14 -3.84 -28.69 9.79
CA LEU A 14 -3.58 -27.62 8.83
C LEU A 14 -2.62 -26.65 9.52
N THR A 15 -1.32 -26.90 9.38
CA THR A 15 -0.28 -25.97 9.81
C THR A 15 -0.45 -24.71 8.96
N MET A 16 -1.18 -23.72 9.48
CA MET A 16 -1.12 -22.36 8.97
C MET A 16 0.33 -21.91 9.18
N LEU A 17 1.17 -22.03 8.14
CA LEU A 17 2.41 -21.29 8.06
C LEU A 17 2.01 -19.81 8.00
N SER A 18 1.85 -19.18 9.16
CA SER A 18 2.02 -17.74 9.24
C SER A 18 3.50 -17.47 8.99
N SER A 19 3.85 -17.25 7.72
CA SER A 19 5.12 -16.62 7.40
C SER A 19 5.11 -15.25 8.06
N LYS A 20 5.84 -15.12 9.16
CA LYS A 20 6.14 -13.84 9.78
C LYS A 20 6.95 -13.05 8.75
N THR A 21 6.28 -12.22 7.95
CA THR A 21 6.95 -11.21 7.15
C THR A 21 7.56 -10.23 8.14
N ASP A 22 8.89 -10.13 8.14
CA ASP A 22 9.63 -9.22 9.02
C ASP A 22 9.09 -7.80 8.87
N GLY A 23 8.34 -7.31 9.86
CA GLY A 23 7.99 -5.91 10.04
C GLY A 23 7.06 -5.26 9.00
N VAL A 24 7.02 -5.75 7.76
CA VAL A 24 6.33 -5.10 6.64
C VAL A 24 4.85 -5.43 6.60
N ILE A 25 4.02 -4.41 6.48
CA ILE A 25 2.57 -4.55 6.32
C ILE A 25 2.23 -5.08 4.92
N PRO A 26 1.14 -5.83 4.76
CA PRO A 26 0.64 -6.16 3.42
C PRO A 26 0.28 -4.92 2.60
N ALA A 27 0.51 -4.98 1.28
CA ALA A 27 0.12 -3.94 0.31
C ALA A 27 -1.35 -3.48 0.47
N SER A 28 -2.26 -4.43 0.72
CA SER A 28 -3.67 -4.14 0.96
C SER A 28 -3.92 -3.27 2.19
N LYS A 29 -3.06 -3.34 3.22
CA LYS A 29 -3.13 -2.42 4.37
C LYS A 29 -2.68 -1.02 3.98
N ALA A 30 -1.66 -0.89 3.14
CA ALA A 30 -1.23 0.42 2.66
C ALA A 30 -2.31 1.10 1.80
N GLU A 31 -2.92 0.34 0.89
CA GLU A 31 -4.06 0.79 0.08
C GLU A 31 -5.26 1.17 0.94
N LEU A 32 -5.55 0.40 1.98
CA LEU A 32 -6.61 0.73 2.94
C LEU A 32 -6.30 2.04 3.69
N SER A 33 -5.08 2.22 4.20
CA SER A 33 -4.66 3.47 4.86
C SER A 33 -4.81 4.67 3.92
N ALA A 34 -4.39 4.55 2.66
CA ALA A 34 -4.53 5.61 1.67
C ALA A 34 -6.01 5.92 1.34
N ASN A 35 -6.86 4.89 1.20
CA ASN A 35 -8.30 5.07 1.00
C ASN A 35 -8.97 5.76 2.18
N ASN A 36 -8.58 5.43 3.41
CA ASN A 36 -9.11 6.09 4.60
C ASN A 36 -8.73 7.57 4.61
N LEU A 37 -7.47 7.90 4.29
CA LEU A 37 -7.04 9.28 4.14
C LEU A 37 -7.87 10.04 3.09
N LEU A 38 -8.16 9.44 1.93
CA LEU A 38 -9.00 10.08 0.92
C LEU A 38 -10.41 10.39 1.45
N LYS A 39 -11.01 9.46 2.19
CA LYS A 39 -12.33 9.67 2.81
C LYS A 39 -12.29 10.78 3.84
N ASP A 40 -11.25 10.84 4.67
CA ASP A 40 -11.08 11.88 5.68
C ASP A 40 -10.92 13.27 5.03
N ILE A 41 -10.12 13.36 3.96
CA ILE A 41 -9.95 14.59 3.18
C ILE A 41 -11.27 15.02 2.54
N GLU A 42 -12.01 14.08 1.94
CA GLU A 42 -13.31 14.37 1.32
C GLU A 42 -14.32 14.85 2.36
N ALA A 43 -14.42 14.16 3.50
CA ALA A 43 -15.29 14.54 4.61
C ALA A 43 -14.95 15.95 5.13
N TYR A 44 -13.68 16.19 5.45
CA TYR A 44 -13.21 17.49 5.93
C TYR A 44 -13.53 18.61 4.92
N SER A 45 -13.28 18.37 3.63
CA SER A 45 -13.50 19.35 2.57
C SER A 45 -14.98 19.68 2.35
N ASN A 46 -15.86 18.69 2.50
CA ASN A 46 -17.31 18.87 2.42
C ASN A 46 -17.86 19.66 3.62
N GLU A 47 -17.33 19.40 4.82
CA GLU A 47 -17.74 20.08 6.06
C GLU A 47 -17.18 21.51 6.17
N ASN A 48 -16.00 21.76 5.59
CA ASN A 48 -15.25 23.01 5.77
C ASN A 48 -14.91 23.69 4.43
N PRO A 49 -15.89 24.00 3.56
CA PRO A 49 -15.62 24.56 2.26
C PRO A 49 -14.86 25.90 2.36
N GLY A 50 -13.78 26.03 1.59
CA GLY A 50 -12.96 27.25 1.53
C GLY A 50 -12.03 27.46 2.73
N LYS A 51 -11.95 26.52 3.68
CA LYS A 51 -10.96 26.57 4.78
C LYS A 51 -9.62 25.99 4.33
N PRO A 52 -8.49 26.44 4.91
CA PRO A 52 -7.20 25.80 4.70
C PRO A 52 -7.27 24.30 5.00
N GLY A 53 -6.72 23.48 4.10
CA GLY A 53 -6.78 22.02 4.20
C GLY A 53 -8.00 21.38 3.55
N ALA A 54 -9.04 22.16 3.18
CA ALA A 54 -10.10 21.66 2.31
C ALA A 54 -9.55 21.57 0.87
N ILE A 55 -9.64 20.38 0.30
CA ILE A 55 -9.12 20.03 -1.03
C ILE A 55 -10.30 19.56 -1.90
N PRO A 56 -11.21 20.47 -2.32
CA PRO A 56 -12.39 20.11 -3.10
C PRO A 56 -12.04 19.42 -4.43
N GLU A 57 -10.85 19.68 -4.98
CA GLU A 57 -10.33 19.04 -6.17
C GLU A 57 -10.06 17.53 -5.99
N TRP A 58 -10.00 17.03 -4.75
CA TRP A 58 -9.85 15.61 -4.45
C TRP A 58 -11.18 14.86 -4.40
N LYS A 59 -12.31 15.55 -4.58
CA LYS A 59 -13.60 14.88 -4.75
C LYS A 59 -13.57 13.96 -5.99
N GLY A 60 -13.97 12.70 -5.79
CA GLY A 60 -14.05 11.68 -6.83
C GLY A 60 -12.70 11.18 -7.34
N VAL A 61 -11.62 11.33 -6.55
CA VAL A 61 -10.32 10.70 -6.87
C VAL A 61 -10.33 9.22 -6.52
N SER A 62 -9.38 8.48 -7.05
CA SER A 62 -9.19 7.05 -6.77
C SER A 62 -7.73 6.75 -6.50
N ILE A 63 -7.47 5.81 -5.59
CA ILE A 63 -6.11 5.29 -5.43
C ILE A 63 -5.76 4.28 -6.52
N GLY A 64 -4.48 4.22 -6.88
CA GLY A 64 -3.90 3.14 -7.66
C GLY A 64 -3.31 2.03 -6.77
N ASN A 65 -2.70 1.04 -7.42
CA ASN A 65 -1.99 -0.04 -6.73
C ASN A 65 -0.79 0.51 -5.95
N SER A 66 -0.55 -0.05 -4.77
CA SER A 66 0.61 0.32 -3.96
C SER A 66 1.91 -0.29 -4.50
N GLU A 67 2.99 0.48 -4.41
CA GLU A 67 4.33 0.04 -4.82
C GLU A 67 5.32 0.15 -3.66
N LEU A 68 6.01 -0.96 -3.35
CA LEU A 68 6.96 -1.00 -2.24
C LEU A 68 8.31 -0.42 -2.64
N VAL A 69 8.71 0.64 -1.94
CA VAL A 69 10.01 1.31 -2.08
C VAL A 69 10.96 0.84 -1.01
N HIS A 70 12.22 0.64 -1.41
CA HIS A 70 13.29 0.20 -0.54
C HIS A 70 14.35 1.29 -0.41
N SER A 71 15.03 1.33 0.74
CA SER A 71 16.22 2.15 0.92
C SER A 71 17.37 1.64 0.06
N TYR A 72 18.27 2.53 -0.33
CA TYR A 72 19.54 2.18 -0.95
C TYR A 72 20.68 2.62 -0.02
N PRO A 73 21.76 1.82 0.17
CA PRO A 73 22.07 0.53 -0.48
C PRO A 73 21.50 -0.71 0.24
N ASP A 74 20.88 -0.55 1.41
CA ASP A 74 20.51 -1.68 2.28
C ASP A 74 19.28 -2.50 1.82
N ILE A 75 18.55 -2.03 0.79
CA ILE A 75 17.31 -2.63 0.24
C ILE A 75 16.29 -2.92 1.36
N LYS A 76 16.20 -2.04 2.37
CA LYS A 76 15.22 -2.19 3.46
C LYS A 76 13.89 -1.58 3.01
N PRO A 77 12.75 -2.25 3.19
CA PRO A 77 11.44 -1.67 2.95
C PRO A 77 11.25 -0.38 3.76
N ILE A 78 10.89 0.72 3.09
CA ILE A 78 10.67 2.02 3.74
C ILE A 78 9.21 2.47 3.63
N TYR A 79 8.67 2.49 2.41
CA TYR A 79 7.36 3.04 2.14
C TYR A 79 6.65 2.27 1.04
N TYR A 80 5.34 2.14 1.16
CA TYR A 80 4.48 1.98 0.00
C TYR A 80 4.17 3.37 -0.59
N LEU A 81 4.29 3.50 -1.90
CA LEU A 81 3.77 4.65 -2.64
C LEU A 81 2.43 4.26 -3.25
N VAL A 82 1.40 5.05 -2.93
CA VAL A 82 0.04 4.85 -3.42
C VAL A 82 -0.33 6.02 -4.33
N PRO A 83 -0.45 5.80 -5.65
CA PRO A 83 -0.86 6.83 -6.59
C PRO A 83 -2.27 7.33 -6.28
N VAL A 84 -2.50 8.64 -6.38
CA VAL A 84 -3.84 9.25 -6.34
C VAL A 84 -4.14 9.79 -7.72
N THR A 85 -5.24 9.35 -8.30
CA THR A 85 -5.62 9.66 -9.68
C THR A 85 -6.99 10.32 -9.77
N LYS A 86 -7.15 11.19 -10.77
CA LYS A 86 -8.43 11.78 -11.15
C LYS A 86 -8.59 11.71 -12.66
N ASN A 87 -9.68 11.09 -13.12
CA ASN A 87 -9.96 10.88 -14.55
C ASN A 87 -8.76 10.24 -15.28
N GLY A 88 -8.09 9.27 -14.64
CA GLY A 88 -6.91 8.58 -15.18
C GLY A 88 -5.58 9.34 -15.08
N ASN A 89 -5.58 10.60 -14.62
CA ASN A 89 -4.35 11.38 -14.44
C ASN A 89 -3.83 11.27 -13.02
N LEU A 90 -2.52 11.06 -12.84
CA LEU A 90 -1.86 11.13 -11.54
C LEU A 90 -1.86 12.58 -11.04
N ILE A 91 -2.41 12.80 -9.85
CA ILE A 91 -2.46 14.13 -9.23
C ILE A 91 -1.65 14.22 -7.94
N SER A 92 -1.38 13.09 -7.28
CA SER A 92 -0.62 13.02 -6.04
C SER A 92 -0.11 11.60 -5.80
N VAL A 93 0.76 11.44 -4.80
CA VAL A 93 1.15 10.15 -4.25
C VAL A 93 1.02 10.22 -2.74
N ILE A 94 0.49 9.17 -2.13
CA ILE A 94 0.47 9.00 -0.68
C ILE A 94 1.57 8.02 -0.31
N GLY A 95 2.46 8.43 0.60
CA GLY A 95 3.42 7.52 1.19
C GLY A 95 2.81 6.83 2.39
N ILE A 96 2.98 5.52 2.50
CA ILE A 96 2.57 4.74 3.66
C ILE A 96 3.79 4.06 4.21
N ASP A 97 4.12 4.29 5.48
CA ASP A 97 5.22 3.62 6.16
C ASP A 97 5.06 2.10 6.06
N ALA A 98 6.08 1.43 5.51
CA ALA A 98 6.02 0.02 5.19
C ALA A 98 5.87 -0.86 6.44
N ASN A 99 6.20 -0.36 7.64
CA ASN A 99 6.20 -1.14 8.87
C ASN A 99 4.98 -0.85 9.76
N THR A 100 4.51 0.39 9.77
CA THR A 100 3.44 0.86 10.67
C THR A 100 2.11 1.06 9.95
N GLY A 101 2.11 1.29 8.64
CA GLY A 101 0.90 1.66 7.89
C GLY A 101 0.46 3.11 8.08
N SER A 102 1.28 3.92 8.76
CA SER A 102 1.05 5.35 8.94
C SER A 102 1.24 6.07 7.61
N TRP A 103 0.31 6.96 7.27
CA TRP A 103 0.42 7.74 6.05
C TRP A 103 1.25 9.01 6.27
N GLN A 104 1.89 9.42 5.19
CA GLN A 104 2.54 10.71 5.02
C GLN A 104 2.21 11.23 3.62
N TRP A 105 1.84 12.49 3.54
CA TRP A 105 1.39 13.07 2.29
C TRP A 105 2.56 13.65 1.52
N TYR A 106 2.79 13.16 0.31
CA TYR A 106 3.62 13.84 -0.68
C TYR A 106 2.74 14.68 -1.60
N SER A 107 2.71 16.00 -1.38
CA SER A 107 1.96 16.91 -2.23
C SER A 107 2.60 17.02 -3.61
N LYS A 108 1.77 16.92 -4.65
CA LYS A 108 2.06 17.12 -6.08
C LYS A 108 3.46 16.68 -6.50
N ILE A 109 3.59 15.39 -6.70
CA ILE A 109 4.77 14.80 -7.30
C ILE A 109 4.76 15.14 -8.80
N GLU A 110 5.47 16.21 -9.18
CA GLU A 110 6.18 16.23 -10.47
C GLU A 110 7.43 15.33 -10.41
N ALA A 111 7.46 14.30 -9.56
CA ALA A 111 8.53 13.33 -9.67
C ALA A 111 8.38 12.67 -11.03
N ARG A 112 9.39 12.94 -11.85
CA ARG A 112 9.80 12.03 -12.89
C ARG A 112 9.71 10.63 -12.32
N LYS A 113 9.07 9.74 -13.05
CA LYS A 113 9.04 8.29 -12.80
C LYS A 113 10.42 7.76 -12.40
N SER A 114 11.49 8.36 -12.93
CA SER A 114 12.91 8.08 -12.62
C SER A 114 13.37 8.33 -11.18
N LEU A 115 12.61 9.04 -10.34
CA LEU A 115 12.98 9.26 -8.93
C LEU A 115 12.55 8.09 -8.02
N PHE A 116 11.71 7.19 -8.54
CA PHE A 116 11.35 5.96 -7.85
C PHE A 116 12.06 4.82 -8.57
N LYS A 117 13.21 4.40 -8.05
CA LYS A 117 13.76 3.09 -8.43
C LYS A 117 12.90 2.05 -7.77
N THR A 118 12.06 1.40 -8.56
CA THR A 118 11.27 0.28 -8.10
C THR A 118 12.13 -0.96 -8.33
N GLY A 119 12.12 -1.91 -7.40
CA GLY A 119 12.97 -3.12 -7.50
C GLY A 119 12.69 -3.99 -8.74
N SER A 120 11.71 -3.62 -9.56
CA SER A 120 11.37 -4.22 -10.85
C SER A 120 12.24 -3.72 -12.01
N ASP A 121 12.85 -2.54 -11.91
CA ASP A 121 13.53 -1.90 -13.05
C ASP A 121 14.92 -2.49 -13.33
N ASP A 122 15.49 -3.23 -12.37
CA ASP A 122 16.78 -3.92 -12.55
C ASP A 122 16.66 -5.24 -13.35
N ALA A 123 15.44 -5.70 -13.66
CA ALA A 123 15.21 -6.89 -14.49
C ALA A 123 15.04 -6.59 -15.99
N ALA A 124 15.00 -5.33 -16.41
CA ALA A 124 14.77 -4.95 -17.81
C ALA A 124 15.74 -3.88 -18.34
N ALA A 125 16.94 -3.76 -17.76
CA ALA A 125 18.05 -3.10 -18.44
C ALA A 125 18.59 -3.99 -19.59
N VAL A 126 17.72 -4.30 -20.55
CA VAL A 126 18.14 -4.75 -21.88
C VAL A 126 18.42 -3.49 -22.68
N SER A 127 19.70 -3.32 -22.98
CA SER A 127 20.33 -2.31 -23.81
C SER A 127 19.51 -1.93 -25.05
N LEU A 128 19.25 -0.64 -25.22
CA LEU A 128 19.00 -0.04 -26.52
C LEU A 128 20.31 0.62 -26.97
N ASN A 129 20.94 0.00 -27.97
CA ASN A 129 21.90 0.65 -28.85
C ASN A 129 21.18 1.71 -29.70
#